data_AF-A0A6P6PIU8-F1
#
_entry.id   AF-A0A6P6PIU8-F1
#
_cell.length_a   1.000
_cell.length_b   1.000
_cell.length_c   1.000
_cell.angle_alpha   90.00
_cell.angle_beta   90.00
_cell.angle_gamma   90.00
#
_symmetry.space_group_name_H-M   'P 1'
#
loop_
_entity.id
_entity.type
_entity.pdbx_description
1 polymer ?
#
loop_
_entity_poly.entity_id
_entity_poly.type
_entity_poly.pdbx_seq_one_letter_code
_entity_poly.pdbx_strand_id
1 'polypeptide(L)'
;MDSFKTLLKFLTNKKSSIGYCFMAVVTIGREQIFAFVSFQCPCNRSQNFAYGLTFLLGPAVVLLAIGLFVCTRLWRLYTGCCLNPSKLCPSGNFVGCAKVIVKVLCGACIAPVMWLSVALLNGTFYECAVSGLDENVLVQIICKNKTRICQDELPRVPCSKSQLPEKENTELLLMLRAQSQILGWSIIIISATVLLIGNCFKNCRSQVSYIQLTFQKIYTENEREQFELFAEDFATKLAERNLKSFFDNKSPEPFPLPNHKAWKEISTIYTFKKSEPYDSTLQRYVECTYLDSPEKQLFMEGEDGKEVV
;
A
#
# COMPACT_ATOMS: atom_id res chain seq x y z
N MET A 1 -14.34 28.13 -16.04
CA MET A 1 -14.16 27.26 -14.84
C MET A 1 -13.77 25.83 -15.24
N ASP A 2 -14.09 25.45 -16.47
CA ASP A 2 -14.23 24.09 -16.95
C ASP A 2 -12.89 23.46 -17.32
N SER A 3 -11.90 24.25 -17.73
CA SER A 3 -10.51 23.82 -17.90
C SER A 3 -9.96 23.14 -16.63
N PHE A 4 -10.37 23.60 -15.44
CA PHE A 4 -9.97 23.00 -14.17
C PHE A 4 -10.67 21.66 -13.92
N LYS A 5 -11.96 21.53 -14.28
CA LYS A 5 -12.68 20.24 -14.27
C LYS A 5 -12.10 19.24 -15.28
N THR A 6 -11.68 19.70 -16.46
CA THR A 6 -11.05 18.87 -17.49
C THR A 6 -9.67 18.41 -17.07
N LEU A 7 -8.85 19.30 -16.47
CA LEU A 7 -7.57 18.93 -15.87
C LEU A 7 -7.78 17.90 -14.75
N LEU A 8 -8.73 18.14 -13.84
CA LEU A 8 -9.05 17.22 -12.75
C LEU A 8 -9.51 15.85 -13.28
N LYS A 9 -10.41 15.79 -14.28
CA LYS A 9 -10.79 14.53 -14.94
C LYS A 9 -9.60 13.79 -15.56
N PHE A 10 -8.65 14.51 -16.17
CA PHE A 10 -7.46 13.91 -16.77
C PHE A 10 -6.49 13.36 -15.72
N LEU A 11 -6.36 14.03 -14.57
CA LEU A 11 -5.61 13.54 -13.40
C LEU A 11 -6.28 12.28 -12.82
N THR A 12 -7.60 12.29 -12.61
CA THR A 12 -8.37 11.15 -12.08
C THR A 12 -8.30 9.93 -12.99
N ASN A 13 -8.40 10.10 -14.32
CA ASN A 13 -8.32 9.00 -15.29
C ASN A 13 -6.96 8.30 -15.38
N LYS A 14 -5.88 8.86 -14.79
CA LYS A 14 -4.57 8.18 -14.67
C LYS A 14 -4.20 7.84 -13.22
N LYS A 15 -5.20 7.31 -12.48
CA LYS A 15 -5.24 6.78 -11.10
C LYS A 15 -4.14 5.78 -10.66
N SER A 16 -3.07 5.57 -11.44
CA SER A 16 -1.97 4.64 -11.16
C SER A 16 -0.55 5.16 -11.46
N SER A 17 -0.38 6.40 -11.95
CA SER A 17 0.96 6.95 -12.23
C SER A 17 1.03 8.47 -11.99
N ILE A 18 0.10 9.26 -12.54
CA ILE A 18 0.14 10.71 -12.39
C ILE A 18 -0.09 11.14 -10.93
N GLY A 19 -0.93 10.42 -10.19
CA GLY A 19 -1.11 10.65 -8.75
C GLY A 19 0.18 10.50 -7.92
N TYR A 20 1.14 9.67 -8.35
CA TYR A 20 2.43 9.53 -7.65
C TYR A 20 3.36 10.71 -7.93
N CYS A 21 3.42 11.22 -9.16
CA CYS A 21 4.17 12.45 -9.45
C CYS A 21 3.55 13.69 -8.78
N PHE A 22 2.22 13.78 -8.72
CA PHE A 22 1.55 14.87 -8.00
C PHE A 22 1.76 14.78 -6.49
N MET A 23 1.69 13.58 -5.89
CA MET A 23 2.10 13.39 -4.49
C MET A 23 3.59 13.69 -4.26
N ALA A 24 4.49 13.37 -5.19
CA ALA A 24 5.90 13.75 -5.07
C ALA A 24 6.06 15.27 -5.01
N VAL A 25 5.41 16.03 -5.90
CA VAL A 25 5.44 17.50 -5.90
C VAL A 25 4.82 18.10 -4.64
N VAL A 26 3.70 17.56 -4.15
CA VAL A 26 3.07 18.03 -2.90
C VAL A 26 3.88 17.62 -1.65
N THR A 27 4.67 16.54 -1.72
CA THR A 27 5.58 16.12 -0.63
C THR A 27 6.88 16.92 -0.64
N ILE A 28 7.35 17.36 -1.81
CA ILE A 28 8.38 18.42 -1.94
C ILE A 28 7.84 19.75 -1.41
N GLY A 29 6.54 20.02 -1.59
CA GLY A 29 5.81 21.06 -0.84
C GLY A 29 5.83 20.89 0.69
N ARG A 30 6.38 19.79 1.22
CA ARG A 30 6.68 19.55 2.64
C ARG A 30 8.19 19.33 2.92
N GLU A 31 9.09 19.90 2.13
CA GLU A 31 10.53 19.99 2.48
C GLU A 31 10.77 20.72 3.82
N GLN A 32 9.89 21.66 4.18
CA GLN A 32 10.14 22.71 5.19
C GLN A 32 9.12 22.77 6.33
N ILE A 33 8.07 21.94 6.34
CA ILE A 33 6.99 22.02 7.35
C ILE A 33 7.27 21.15 8.59
N PHE A 34 8.52 20.74 8.79
CA PHE A 34 9.48 21.48 9.65
C PHE A 34 10.93 20.92 9.67
N ALA A 35 12.13 20.41 9.39
CA ALA A 35 13.08 20.05 10.45
C ALA A 35 12.33 19.69 11.76
N PHE A 36 11.43 18.71 11.69
CA PHE A 36 10.28 18.50 12.58
C PHE A 36 10.68 17.76 13.88
N VAL A 37 10.87 18.37 15.06
CA VAL A 37 10.93 19.80 15.41
C VAL A 37 12.28 20.06 16.07
N SER A 38 13.16 20.82 15.41
CA SER A 38 14.56 21.06 15.80
C SER A 38 15.34 19.76 16.08
N PHE A 39 15.49 18.91 15.06
CA PHE A 39 16.44 17.79 15.13
C PHE A 39 17.86 18.32 15.33
N GLN A 40 18.41 18.12 16.52
CA GLN A 40 19.78 18.46 16.87
C GLN A 40 20.42 17.20 17.45
N CYS A 41 21.53 16.75 16.86
CA CYS A 41 22.23 15.59 17.36
C CYS A 41 22.78 15.88 18.78
N PRO A 42 22.53 15.04 19.80
CA PRO A 42 22.80 15.39 21.21
C PRO A 42 24.29 15.43 21.59
N CYS A 43 25.21 15.27 20.63
CA CYS A 43 26.66 15.26 20.84
C CYS A 43 27.16 14.16 21.81
N ASN A 44 26.34 13.15 22.06
CA ASN A 44 26.53 12.16 23.12
C ASN A 44 26.55 10.75 22.52
N ARG A 45 27.71 10.10 22.58
CA ARG A 45 28.02 8.80 21.97
C ARG A 45 26.90 7.77 22.14
N SER A 46 26.44 7.55 23.38
CA SER A 46 25.43 6.53 23.72
C SER A 46 23.99 6.88 23.27
N GLN A 47 23.72 8.13 22.92
CA GLN A 47 22.39 8.60 22.52
C GLN A 47 22.28 8.93 21.02
N ASN A 48 23.38 9.34 20.39
CA ASN A 48 23.44 9.71 18.96
C ASN A 48 22.86 8.62 18.05
N PHE A 49 23.25 7.35 18.25
CA PHE A 49 22.75 6.21 17.47
C PHE A 49 21.23 6.04 17.61
N ALA A 50 20.74 5.91 18.85
CA ALA A 50 19.32 5.69 19.12
C ALA A 50 18.45 6.87 18.66
N TYR A 51 18.92 8.11 18.83
CA TYR A 51 18.21 9.32 18.42
C TYR A 51 18.13 9.44 16.90
N GLY A 52 19.26 9.35 16.18
CA GLY A 52 19.28 9.40 14.72
C GLY A 52 18.48 8.26 14.08
N LEU A 53 18.60 7.03 14.61
CA LEU A 53 17.85 5.87 14.10
C LEU A 53 16.33 6.00 14.34
N THR A 54 15.91 6.59 15.48
CA THR A 54 14.49 6.84 15.77
C THR A 54 13.87 7.82 14.79
N PHE A 55 14.56 8.91 14.44
CA PHE A 55 14.07 9.88 13.45
C PHE A 55 14.09 9.33 12.01
N LEU A 56 15.02 8.43 11.69
CA LEU A 56 15.09 7.77 10.40
C LEU A 56 13.96 6.71 10.22
N LEU A 57 13.80 5.81 11.19
CA LEU A 57 12.90 4.65 11.07
C LEU A 57 11.49 4.90 11.64
N GLY A 58 11.33 5.73 12.67
CA GLY A 58 10.04 5.96 13.34
C GLY A 58 8.92 6.39 12.38
N PRO A 59 9.13 7.43 11.54
CA PRO A 59 8.15 7.82 10.53
C PRO A 59 7.89 6.73 9.48
N ALA A 60 8.90 5.92 9.14
CA ALA A 60 8.72 4.77 8.23
C ALA A 60 7.79 3.71 8.82
N VAL A 61 7.90 3.41 10.12
CA VAL A 61 7.00 2.47 10.83
C VAL A 61 5.58 3.02 10.92
N VAL A 62 5.40 4.32 11.19
CA VAL A 62 4.07 4.97 11.20
C VAL A 62 3.43 4.94 9.81
N LEU A 63 4.18 5.25 8.75
CA LEU A 63 3.71 5.17 7.37
C LEU A 63 3.35 3.73 6.95
N LEU A 64 4.09 2.72 7.44
CA LEU A 64 3.78 1.31 7.20
C LEU A 64 2.46 0.91 7.88
N ALA A 65 2.25 1.32 9.14
CA ALA A 65 1.02 1.04 9.87
C ALA A 65 -0.21 1.68 9.20
N ILE A 66 -0.10 2.93 8.74
CA ILE A 66 -1.16 3.60 7.96
C ILE A 66 -1.38 2.89 6.62
N GLY A 67 -0.31 2.50 5.91
CA GLY A 67 -0.38 1.77 4.64
C GLY A 67 -1.06 0.40 4.76
N LEU A 68 -0.91 -0.27 5.91
CA LEU A 68 -1.65 -1.50 6.23
C LEU A 68 -3.12 -1.20 6.56
N PHE A 69 -3.40 -0.18 7.39
CA PHE A 69 -4.77 0.19 7.79
C PHE A 69 -5.64 0.63 6.60
N VAL A 70 -5.07 1.32 5.61
CA VAL A 70 -5.79 1.73 4.38
C VAL A 70 -5.94 0.57 3.38
N CYS A 71 -5.30 -0.58 3.60
CA CYS A 71 -5.30 -1.69 2.65
C CYS A 71 -6.61 -2.50 2.66
N THR A 72 -7.57 -2.14 1.80
CA THR A 72 -8.83 -2.89 1.62
C THR A 72 -8.66 -4.40 1.35
N ARG A 73 -7.52 -4.83 0.78
CA ARG A 73 -7.17 -6.25 0.60
C ARG A 73 -6.82 -6.95 1.91
N LEU A 74 -6.20 -6.26 2.86
CA LEU A 74 -5.92 -6.80 4.20
C LEU A 74 -7.23 -7.05 4.94
N TRP A 75 -8.17 -6.10 4.88
CA TRP A 75 -9.50 -6.25 5.47
C TRP A 75 -10.33 -7.37 4.80
N ARG A 76 -10.39 -7.45 3.47
CA ARG A 76 -11.09 -8.56 2.77
C ARG A 76 -10.54 -9.93 3.14
N LEU A 77 -9.24 -10.04 3.44
CA LEU A 77 -8.60 -11.24 3.96
C LEU A 77 -9.00 -11.50 5.42
N TYR A 78 -8.71 -10.56 6.33
CA TYR A 78 -8.82 -10.74 7.78
C TYR A 78 -10.26 -10.77 8.32
N THR A 79 -11.17 -9.99 7.75
CA THR A 79 -12.57 -9.92 8.20
C THR A 79 -13.24 -11.29 8.09
N GLY A 80 -13.69 -11.83 9.23
CA GLY A 80 -14.27 -13.17 9.33
C GLY A 80 -13.27 -14.33 9.49
N CYS A 81 -11.96 -14.07 9.66
CA CYS A 81 -10.94 -15.11 9.86
C CYS A 81 -11.26 -16.05 11.03
N CYS A 82 -11.69 -15.50 12.19
CA CYS A 82 -12.03 -16.29 13.38
C CYS A 82 -13.26 -17.21 13.17
N LEU A 83 -14.11 -16.92 12.18
CA LEU A 83 -15.28 -17.73 11.82
C LEU A 83 -15.00 -18.76 10.72
N ASN A 84 -13.89 -18.60 9.98
CA ASN A 84 -13.41 -19.61 9.03
C ASN A 84 -11.91 -19.39 8.73
N PRO A 85 -10.98 -20.03 9.47
CA PRO A 85 -9.54 -19.81 9.27
C PRO A 85 -9.04 -20.28 7.90
N SER A 86 -9.74 -21.21 7.24
CA SER A 86 -9.42 -21.65 5.86
C SER A 86 -9.56 -20.53 4.82
N LYS A 87 -10.21 -19.40 5.15
CA LYS A 87 -10.32 -18.20 4.31
C LYS A 87 -8.98 -17.49 4.13
N LEU A 88 -8.06 -17.57 5.11
CA LEU A 88 -6.72 -16.98 5.00
C LEU A 88 -5.81 -17.88 4.18
N CYS A 89 -5.56 -19.10 4.67
CA CYS A 89 -4.77 -20.11 4.00
C CYS A 89 -5.64 -21.39 3.88
N PRO A 90 -6.09 -21.76 2.67
CA PRO A 90 -6.66 -23.09 2.43
C PRO A 90 -5.63 -24.17 2.79
N SER A 91 -6.11 -25.28 3.38
CA SER A 91 -5.23 -26.38 3.80
C SER A 91 -4.33 -26.84 2.64
N GLY A 92 -3.02 -26.94 2.90
CA GLY A 92 -2.01 -27.32 1.91
C GLY A 92 -1.45 -26.18 1.03
N ASN A 93 -2.05 -24.98 0.95
CA ASN A 93 -1.60 -23.92 0.02
C ASN A 93 -0.88 -22.74 0.70
N PHE A 94 0.20 -23.02 1.44
CA PHE A 94 1.06 -22.00 2.05
C PHE A 94 1.60 -20.98 1.03
N VAL A 95 1.99 -21.45 -0.16
CA VAL A 95 2.54 -20.61 -1.24
C VAL A 95 1.50 -19.59 -1.75
N GLY A 96 0.23 -19.96 -1.83
CA GLY A 96 -0.87 -19.04 -2.14
C GLY A 96 -1.04 -17.97 -1.05
N CYS A 97 -1.04 -18.39 0.21
CA CYS A 97 -1.18 -17.49 1.36
C CYS A 97 -0.04 -16.46 1.42
N ALA A 98 1.21 -16.92 1.29
CA ALA A 98 2.40 -16.08 1.25
C ALA A 98 2.36 -15.06 0.09
N LYS A 99 1.91 -15.47 -1.11
CA LYS A 99 1.75 -14.55 -2.26
C LYS A 99 0.75 -13.43 -1.99
N VAL A 100 -0.34 -13.69 -1.25
CA VAL A 100 -1.31 -12.65 -0.88
C VAL A 100 -0.71 -11.68 0.15
N ILE A 101 -0.04 -12.20 1.19
CA ILE A 101 0.61 -11.40 2.23
C ILE A 101 1.70 -10.49 1.62
N VAL A 102 2.60 -11.04 0.80
CA VAL A 102 3.63 -10.26 0.08
C VAL A 102 2.99 -9.17 -0.80
N LYS A 103 1.88 -9.47 -1.51
CA LYS A 103 1.16 -8.50 -2.34
C LYS A 103 0.49 -7.38 -1.55
N VAL A 104 0.19 -7.58 -0.26
CA VAL A 104 -0.26 -6.53 0.68
C VAL A 104 0.94 -5.71 1.17
N LEU A 105 1.99 -6.38 1.66
CA LEU A 105 3.20 -5.72 2.17
C LEU A 105 3.88 -4.84 1.12
N CYS A 106 4.06 -5.34 -0.11
CA CYS A 106 4.62 -4.55 -1.22
C CYS A 106 3.80 -3.28 -1.55
N GLY A 107 2.51 -3.23 -1.22
CA GLY A 107 1.70 -2.02 -1.34
C GLY A 107 1.92 -1.06 -0.16
N ALA A 108 1.90 -1.59 1.06
CA ALA A 108 2.08 -0.78 2.28
C ALA A 108 3.50 -0.19 2.40
N CYS A 109 4.53 -0.88 1.89
CA CYS A 109 5.92 -0.42 1.94
C CYS A 109 6.27 0.74 0.98
N ILE A 110 5.37 1.18 0.09
CA ILE A 110 5.66 2.26 -0.87
C ILE A 110 6.00 3.57 -0.14
N ALA A 111 5.15 4.03 0.79
CA ALA A 111 5.39 5.26 1.53
C ALA A 111 6.63 5.20 2.46
N PRO A 112 6.87 4.11 3.22
CA PRO A 112 8.13 3.89 3.94
C PRO A 112 9.39 3.97 3.07
N VAL A 113 9.40 3.35 1.88
CA VAL A 113 10.56 3.40 0.97
C VAL A 113 10.79 4.82 0.43
N MET A 114 9.73 5.54 0.08
CA MET A 114 9.83 6.94 -0.35
C MET A 114 10.38 7.83 0.77
N TRP A 115 9.90 7.67 2.01
CA TRP A 115 10.42 8.40 3.17
C TRP A 115 11.92 8.13 3.41
N LEU A 116 12.32 6.85 3.48
CA LEU A 116 13.72 6.48 3.73
C LEU A 116 14.65 7.01 2.64
N SER A 117 14.20 7.01 1.38
CA SER A 117 14.96 7.57 0.26
C SER A 117 15.22 9.08 0.45
N VAL A 118 14.19 9.86 0.78
CA VAL A 118 14.33 11.32 1.03
C VAL A 118 15.18 11.60 2.27
N ALA A 119 14.95 10.87 3.36
CA ALA A 119 15.68 11.04 4.62
C ALA A 119 17.20 10.74 4.46
N LEU A 120 17.55 9.70 3.69
CA LEU A 120 18.95 9.35 3.42
C LEU A 120 19.62 10.30 2.42
N LEU A 121 18.88 10.88 1.46
CA LEU A 121 19.43 11.92 0.58
C LEU A 121 19.75 13.23 1.33
N ASN A 122 18.99 13.55 2.39
CA ASN A 122 19.25 14.68 3.28
C ASN A 122 20.46 14.44 4.23
N GLY A 123 20.69 13.19 4.66
CA GLY A 123 21.88 12.78 5.40
C GLY A 123 21.88 13.05 6.91
N THR A 124 21.23 14.10 7.38
CA THR A 124 21.31 14.57 8.78
C THR A 124 21.00 13.51 9.86
N PHE A 125 19.99 12.66 9.65
CA PHE A 125 19.67 11.57 10.59
C PHE A 125 20.73 10.46 10.58
N TYR A 126 21.32 10.17 9.42
CA TYR A 126 22.37 9.16 9.24
C TYR A 126 23.70 9.63 9.83
N GLU A 127 24.08 10.89 9.57
CA GLU A 127 25.25 11.55 10.16
C GLU A 127 25.23 11.45 11.69
N CYS A 128 24.10 11.77 12.31
CA CYS A 128 23.92 11.60 13.75
C CYS A 128 23.98 10.14 14.17
N ALA A 129 23.21 9.24 13.52
CA ALA A 129 23.14 7.84 13.92
C ALA A 129 24.52 7.14 13.87
N VAL A 130 25.24 7.27 12.76
CA VAL A 130 26.54 6.62 12.54
C VAL A 130 27.61 7.17 13.47
N SER A 131 27.54 8.45 13.85
CA SER A 131 28.48 9.04 14.82
C SER A 131 28.42 8.43 16.23
N GLY A 132 27.31 7.74 16.56
CA GLY A 132 27.10 7.05 17.84
C GLY A 132 27.36 5.55 17.81
N LEU A 133 27.94 5.00 16.74
CA LEU A 133 28.22 3.57 16.65
C LEU A 133 29.47 3.18 17.44
N ASP A 134 29.35 2.15 18.27
CA ASP A 134 30.45 1.52 19.00
C ASP A 134 31.11 0.34 18.25
N GLU A 135 30.70 0.08 17.01
CA GLU A 135 31.35 -0.91 16.15
C GLU A 135 32.74 -0.43 15.68
N ASN A 136 33.77 -0.92 16.37
CA ASN A 136 35.18 -0.70 16.06
C ASN A 136 35.52 -0.82 14.56
N VAL A 137 34.89 -1.74 13.82
CA VAL A 137 35.16 -1.95 12.39
C VAL A 137 34.73 -0.75 11.54
N LEU A 138 33.49 -0.29 11.68
CA LEU A 138 33.01 0.85 10.89
C LEU A 138 33.69 2.16 11.32
N VAL A 139 33.92 2.34 12.62
CA VAL A 139 34.66 3.50 13.16
C VAL A 139 36.11 3.54 12.66
N GLN A 140 36.78 2.40 12.52
CA GLN A 140 38.12 2.32 11.90
C GLN A 140 38.13 2.61 10.39
N ILE A 141 37.03 2.33 9.68
CA ILE A 141 36.87 2.69 8.26
C ILE A 141 36.65 4.20 8.10
N ILE A 142 35.85 4.81 8.98
CA ILE A 142 35.56 6.26 8.99
C ILE A 142 36.79 7.08 9.43
N CYS A 143 37.44 6.69 10.53
CA CYS A 143 38.67 7.30 11.04
C CYS A 143 39.95 6.67 10.43
N LYS A 144 39.89 6.16 9.20
CA LYS A 144 41.05 5.50 8.58
C LYS A 144 42.21 6.49 8.41
N ASN A 145 43.40 6.09 8.85
CA ASN A 145 44.62 6.92 8.92
C ASN A 145 44.51 8.17 9.81
N LYS A 146 43.48 8.31 10.66
CA LYS A 146 43.32 9.41 11.61
C LYS A 146 43.71 8.98 13.04
N THR A 147 44.03 9.97 13.88
CA THR A 147 44.42 9.79 15.29
C THR A 147 43.28 9.15 16.11
N ARG A 148 43.58 8.51 17.25
CA ARG A 148 42.54 8.01 18.20
C ARG A 148 41.49 9.07 18.56
N ILE A 149 41.92 10.34 18.64
CA ILE A 149 41.08 11.54 18.84
C ILE A 149 39.87 11.57 17.87
N CYS A 150 40.01 11.09 16.63
CA CYS A 150 38.89 10.98 15.69
C CYS A 150 37.79 10.05 16.20
N GLN A 151 38.14 8.93 16.85
CA GLN A 151 37.17 7.96 17.39
C GLN A 151 36.43 8.51 18.61
N ASP A 152 37.10 9.34 19.42
CA ASP A 152 36.55 9.98 20.61
C ASP A 152 35.68 11.20 20.28
N GLU A 153 36.07 12.00 19.28
CA GLU A 153 35.37 13.22 18.86
C GLU A 153 34.33 13.01 17.74
N LEU A 154 34.30 11.85 17.06
CA LEU A 154 33.29 11.50 16.04
C LEU A 154 31.84 11.78 16.49
N PRO A 155 31.40 11.46 17.73
CA PRO A 155 30.05 11.78 18.21
C PRO A 155 29.71 13.30 18.27
N ARG A 156 30.72 14.18 18.17
CA ARG A 156 30.56 15.65 18.24
C ARG A 156 30.65 16.34 16.88
N VAL A 157 31.05 15.62 15.83
CA VAL A 157 31.14 16.12 14.45
C VAL A 157 29.78 16.56 13.90
N PRO A 158 28.68 15.78 13.98
CA PRO A 158 27.37 16.19 13.46
C PRO A 158 26.69 17.36 14.19
N CYS A 159 27.30 17.88 15.25
CA CYS A 159 26.80 19.04 16.00
C CYS A 159 27.81 20.19 16.10
N SER A 160 28.90 20.15 15.32
CA SER A 160 29.95 21.18 15.24
C SER A 160 30.62 21.53 16.58
N LYS A 161 30.74 20.56 17.50
CA LYS A 161 31.37 20.72 18.84
C LYS A 161 32.60 19.84 19.05
N SER A 162 33.14 19.24 17.99
CA SER A 162 34.37 18.44 18.03
C SER A 162 35.61 19.30 18.19
N GLN A 163 36.61 18.83 18.93
CA GLN A 163 37.92 19.48 19.07
C GLN A 163 38.88 19.26 17.88
N LEU A 164 38.39 18.62 16.80
CA LEU A 164 39.15 18.40 15.57
C LEU A 164 39.34 19.71 14.76
N PRO A 165 40.42 19.83 13.96
CA PRO A 165 40.57 20.92 13.01
C PRO A 165 39.35 21.07 12.10
N GLU A 166 38.92 22.31 11.83
CA GLU A 166 37.69 22.63 11.08
C GLU A 166 37.63 21.92 9.71
N LYS A 167 38.75 21.87 9.00
CA LYS A 167 38.90 21.13 7.75
C LYS A 167 38.66 19.62 7.93
N GLU A 168 39.25 19.01 8.95
CA GLU A 168 39.14 17.56 9.21
C GLU A 168 37.72 17.16 9.65
N ASN A 169 37.07 18.02 10.44
CA ASN A 169 35.66 17.92 10.83
C ASN A 169 34.74 17.98 9.59
N THR A 170 34.96 18.98 8.72
CA THR A 170 34.19 19.16 7.47
C THR A 170 34.36 17.98 6.51
N GLU A 171 35.58 17.48 6.32
CA GLU A 171 35.85 16.28 5.52
C GLU A 171 35.11 15.04 6.06
N LEU A 172 35.06 14.85 7.38
CA LEU A 172 34.37 13.74 8.00
C LEU A 172 32.85 13.83 7.84
N LEU A 173 32.28 15.03 7.98
CA LEU A 173 30.85 15.28 7.77
C LEU A 173 30.44 15.06 6.31
N LEU A 174 31.26 15.52 5.35
CA LEU A 174 31.06 15.27 3.92
C LEU A 174 31.13 13.78 3.58
N MET A 175 32.04 13.01 4.21
CA MET A 175 32.12 11.55 4.05
C MET A 175 30.84 10.85 4.54
N LEU A 176 30.34 11.21 5.73
CA LEU A 176 29.10 10.65 6.28
C LEU A 176 27.88 10.99 5.40
N ARG A 177 27.80 12.23 4.91
CA ARG A 177 26.74 12.66 3.99
C ARG A 177 26.78 11.90 2.66
N ALA A 178 27.97 11.72 2.09
CA ALA A 178 28.15 10.96 0.86
C ALA A 178 27.74 9.48 1.04
N GLN A 179 28.10 8.84 2.15
CA GLN A 179 27.65 7.48 2.48
C GLN A 179 26.12 7.40 2.57
N SER A 180 25.47 8.35 3.24
CA SER A 180 24.01 8.42 3.31
C SER A 180 23.36 8.58 1.93
N GLN A 181 23.89 9.47 1.08
CA GLN A 181 23.37 9.71 -0.26
C GLN A 181 23.55 8.50 -1.19
N ILE A 182 24.68 7.78 -1.08
CA ILE A 182 24.90 6.51 -1.80
C ILE A 182 23.86 5.46 -1.37
N LEU A 183 23.54 5.35 -0.08
CA LEU A 183 22.49 4.46 0.41
C LEU A 183 21.09 4.87 -0.07
N GLY A 184 20.78 6.17 -0.04
CA GLY A 184 19.51 6.71 -0.57
C GLY A 184 19.32 6.38 -2.06
N TRP A 185 20.32 6.66 -2.89
CA TRP A 185 20.30 6.30 -4.31
C TRP A 185 20.24 4.78 -4.55
N SER A 186 20.93 3.99 -3.73
CA SER A 186 20.87 2.52 -3.80
C SER A 186 19.44 2.01 -3.55
N ILE A 187 18.72 2.54 -2.55
CA ILE A 187 17.32 2.19 -2.29
C ILE A 187 16.41 2.60 -3.45
N ILE A 188 16.62 3.77 -4.06
CA ILE A 188 15.86 4.22 -5.24
C ILE A 188 16.08 3.27 -6.42
N ILE A 189 17.34 2.93 -6.74
CA ILE A 189 17.70 2.05 -7.87
C ILE A 189 17.18 0.62 -7.65
N ILE A 190 17.33 0.07 -6.44
CA ILE A 190 16.85 -1.28 -6.10
C ILE A 190 15.32 -1.33 -6.15
N SER A 191 14.62 -0.35 -5.55
CA SER A 191 13.15 -0.34 -5.54
C SER A 191 12.56 -0.14 -6.94
N ALA A 192 13.12 0.75 -7.76
CA ALA A 192 12.72 0.91 -9.16
C ALA A 192 12.93 -0.38 -9.98
N THR A 193 14.10 -1.02 -9.82
CA THR A 193 14.42 -2.30 -10.48
C THR A 193 13.46 -3.42 -10.05
N VAL A 194 13.17 -3.56 -8.75
CA VAL A 194 12.22 -4.55 -8.21
C VAL A 194 10.80 -4.28 -8.69
N LEU A 195 10.36 -3.02 -8.78
CA LEU A 195 9.04 -2.65 -9.30
C LEU A 195 8.91 -2.96 -10.80
N LEU A 196 9.95 -2.71 -11.59
CA LEU A 196 9.98 -3.03 -13.02
C LEU A 196 9.94 -4.55 -13.23
N ILE A 197 10.88 -5.29 -12.62
CA ILE A 197 10.96 -6.75 -12.71
C ILE A 197 9.67 -7.42 -12.21
N GLY A 198 9.11 -6.95 -11.09
CA GLY A 198 7.86 -7.45 -10.53
C GLY A 198 6.66 -7.23 -11.45
N ASN A 199 6.56 -6.06 -12.11
CA ASN A 199 5.51 -5.80 -13.09
C ASN A 199 5.71 -6.62 -14.38
N CYS A 200 6.93 -6.78 -14.87
CA CYS A 200 7.25 -7.65 -15.99
C CYS A 200 6.83 -9.11 -15.70
N PHE A 201 7.28 -9.71 -14.60
CA PHE A 201 6.89 -11.07 -14.23
C PHE A 201 5.38 -11.24 -14.04
N LYS A 202 4.71 -10.24 -13.44
CA LYS A 202 3.25 -10.23 -13.26
C LYS A 202 2.51 -10.20 -14.61
N ASN A 203 2.97 -9.40 -15.56
CA ASN A 203 2.35 -9.29 -16.88
C ASN A 203 2.64 -10.53 -17.74
N CYS A 204 3.89 -11.03 -17.75
CA CYS A 204 4.28 -12.26 -18.45
C CYS A 204 3.61 -13.52 -17.88
N ARG A 205 3.21 -13.52 -16.61
CA ARG A 205 2.42 -14.59 -15.97
C ARG A 205 0.92 -14.30 -15.93
N SER A 206 0.44 -13.30 -16.68
CA SER A 206 -0.99 -13.05 -16.83
C SER A 206 -1.65 -14.18 -17.64
N GLN A 207 -2.80 -14.66 -17.17
CA GLN A 207 -3.64 -15.60 -17.92
C GLN A 207 -4.57 -14.91 -18.92
N VAL A 208 -4.59 -13.57 -18.92
CA VAL A 208 -5.48 -12.71 -19.71
C VAL A 208 -4.69 -11.61 -20.45
N SER A 209 -5.20 -11.20 -21.62
CA SER A 209 -4.57 -10.18 -22.48
C SER A 209 -4.48 -8.81 -21.80
N TYR A 210 -3.54 -7.96 -22.23
CA TYR A 210 -3.39 -6.60 -21.70
C TYR A 210 -4.64 -5.73 -21.85
N ILE A 211 -5.38 -5.90 -22.96
CA ILE A 211 -6.65 -5.17 -23.19
C ILE A 211 -7.74 -5.68 -22.23
N GLN A 212 -7.87 -7.00 -22.05
CA GLN A 212 -8.81 -7.60 -21.09
C GLN A 212 -8.47 -7.20 -19.65
N LEU A 213 -7.19 -7.22 -19.26
CA LEU A 213 -6.69 -6.66 -17.99
C LEU A 213 -6.99 -5.17 -17.82
N THR A 214 -7.25 -4.43 -18.88
CA THR A 214 -7.55 -3.00 -18.82
C THR A 214 -9.06 -2.79 -18.72
N PHE A 215 -9.85 -3.55 -19.47
CA PHE A 215 -11.29 -3.64 -19.29
C PHE A 215 -11.68 -4.07 -17.87
N GLN A 216 -11.11 -5.15 -17.34
CA GLN A 216 -11.32 -5.65 -15.97
C GLN A 216 -11.13 -4.57 -14.89
N LYS A 217 -10.11 -3.71 -15.02
CA LYS A 217 -9.86 -2.61 -14.08
C LYS A 217 -10.96 -1.55 -14.15
N ILE A 218 -11.40 -1.20 -15.36
CA ILE A 218 -12.46 -0.21 -15.59
C ILE A 218 -13.79 -0.76 -15.06
N TYR A 219 -14.10 -2.03 -15.37
CA TYR A 219 -15.27 -2.72 -14.85
C TYR A 219 -15.29 -2.75 -13.31
N THR A 220 -14.22 -3.19 -12.66
CA THR A 220 -14.14 -3.26 -11.19
C THR A 220 -14.25 -1.88 -10.52
N GLU A 221 -13.72 -0.82 -11.16
CA GLU A 221 -13.83 0.54 -10.62
C GLU A 221 -15.27 1.07 -10.73
N ASN A 222 -15.90 0.91 -11.90
CA ASN A 222 -17.29 1.29 -12.14
C ASN A 222 -18.26 0.47 -11.28
N GLU A 223 -18.02 -0.84 -11.13
CA GLU A 223 -18.79 -1.74 -10.26
C GLU A 223 -18.79 -1.23 -8.81
N ARG A 224 -17.63 -0.81 -8.29
CA ARG A 224 -17.54 -0.25 -6.93
C ARG A 224 -18.30 1.07 -6.82
N GLU A 225 -18.08 2.00 -7.75
CA GLU A 225 -18.73 3.32 -7.72
C GLU A 225 -20.26 3.21 -7.86
N GLN A 226 -20.79 2.25 -8.63
CA GLN A 226 -22.22 1.95 -8.65
C GLN A 226 -22.69 1.22 -7.38
N PHE A 227 -21.94 0.24 -6.88
CA PHE A 227 -22.30 -0.50 -5.67
C PHE A 227 -22.43 0.43 -4.44
N GLU A 228 -21.53 1.40 -4.30
CA GLU A 228 -21.58 2.40 -3.22
C GLU A 228 -22.88 3.22 -3.27
N LEU A 229 -23.28 3.71 -4.46
CA LEU A 229 -24.53 4.46 -4.66
C LEU A 229 -25.79 3.61 -4.40
N PHE A 230 -25.83 2.37 -4.91
CA PHE A 230 -26.97 1.46 -4.67
C PHE A 230 -27.07 1.06 -3.19
N ALA A 231 -25.95 0.87 -2.49
CA ALA A 231 -25.95 0.55 -1.07
C ALA A 231 -26.47 1.72 -0.20
N GLU A 232 -26.13 2.97 -0.54
CA GLU A 232 -26.62 4.17 0.14
C GLU A 232 -28.13 4.37 -0.04
N ASP A 233 -28.65 4.21 -1.26
CA ASP A 233 -30.08 4.28 -1.58
C ASP A 233 -30.90 3.20 -0.83
N PHE A 234 -30.44 1.95 -0.86
CA PHE A 234 -31.11 0.85 -0.14
C PHE A 234 -31.04 1.02 1.38
N ALA A 235 -29.92 1.50 1.93
CA ALA A 235 -29.78 1.77 3.36
C ALA A 235 -30.73 2.90 3.82
N THR A 236 -30.85 3.96 3.01
CA THR A 236 -31.75 5.09 3.28
C THR A 236 -33.21 4.63 3.32
N LYS A 237 -33.67 3.90 2.28
CA LYS A 237 -35.04 3.37 2.22
C LYS A 237 -35.36 2.41 3.36
N LEU A 238 -34.40 1.56 3.75
CA LEU A 238 -34.56 0.65 4.88
C LEU A 238 -34.66 1.42 6.22
N ALA A 239 -33.88 2.48 6.41
CA ALA A 239 -33.95 3.34 7.59
C ALA A 239 -35.29 4.10 7.66
N GLU A 240 -35.73 4.72 6.56
CA GLU A 240 -37.02 5.41 6.46
C GLU A 240 -38.20 4.47 6.79
N ARG A 241 -38.22 3.26 6.20
CA ARG A 241 -39.22 2.24 6.51
C ARG A 241 -39.26 1.92 8.00
N ASN A 242 -38.10 1.68 8.61
CA ASN A 242 -38.01 1.32 10.03
C ASN A 242 -38.48 2.45 10.94
N LEU A 243 -38.07 3.70 10.68
CA LEU A 243 -38.48 4.87 11.43
C LEU A 243 -39.99 5.11 11.31
N LYS A 244 -40.54 5.01 10.09
CA LYS A 244 -41.98 5.15 9.85
C LYS A 244 -42.77 4.08 10.60
N SER A 245 -42.40 2.80 10.50
CA SER A 245 -43.06 1.71 11.24
C SER A 245 -42.99 1.90 12.76
N PHE A 246 -41.87 2.42 13.28
CA PHE A 246 -41.71 2.71 14.71
C PHE A 246 -42.64 3.85 15.17
N PHE A 247 -42.62 5.00 14.49
CA PHE A 247 -43.45 6.15 14.90
C PHE A 247 -44.95 5.97 14.60
N ASP A 248 -45.31 5.24 13.55
CA ASP A 248 -46.71 4.86 13.26
C ASP A 248 -47.22 3.73 14.19
N ASN A 249 -46.33 3.07 14.95
CA ASN A 249 -46.59 1.83 15.70
C ASN A 249 -47.23 0.71 14.85
N LYS A 250 -46.60 0.41 13.69
CA LYS A 250 -47.06 -0.59 12.71
C LYS A 250 -46.00 -1.66 12.46
N SER A 251 -46.44 -2.87 12.13
CA SER A 251 -45.56 -3.92 11.62
C SER A 251 -44.86 -3.47 10.32
N PRO A 252 -43.54 -3.68 10.16
CA PRO A 252 -42.82 -3.26 8.96
C PRO A 252 -43.15 -4.13 7.74
N GLU A 253 -43.33 -3.47 6.60
CA GLU A 253 -43.53 -4.13 5.30
C GLU A 253 -42.29 -4.96 4.88
N PRO A 254 -42.45 -6.09 4.18
CA PRO A 254 -41.31 -6.90 3.72
C PRO A 254 -40.34 -6.09 2.86
N PHE A 255 -39.03 -6.17 3.16
CA PHE A 255 -37.98 -5.51 2.39
C PHE A 255 -36.92 -6.57 2.02
N PRO A 256 -36.73 -6.90 0.74
CA PRO A 256 -35.82 -7.96 0.33
C PRO A 256 -34.37 -7.53 0.52
N LEU A 257 -33.60 -8.33 1.27
CA LEU A 257 -32.16 -8.17 1.44
C LEU A 257 -31.42 -9.43 0.97
N PRO A 258 -30.23 -9.30 0.37
CA PRO A 258 -29.38 -10.46 0.09
C PRO A 258 -29.05 -11.18 1.40
N ASN A 259 -29.14 -12.51 1.39
CA ASN A 259 -28.87 -13.32 2.58
C ASN A 259 -27.36 -13.32 2.95
N HIS A 260 -27.04 -13.74 4.17
CA HIS A 260 -25.65 -13.73 4.66
C HIS A 260 -24.68 -14.61 3.83
N LYS A 261 -25.16 -15.64 3.12
CA LYS A 261 -24.34 -16.45 2.20
C LYS A 261 -23.90 -15.61 0.99
N ALA A 262 -24.82 -14.89 0.35
CA ALA A 262 -24.53 -13.98 -0.76
C ALA A 262 -23.45 -12.94 -0.38
N TRP A 263 -23.64 -12.25 0.75
CA TRP A 263 -22.68 -11.28 1.29
C TRP A 263 -21.27 -11.88 1.51
N LYS A 264 -21.21 -13.10 2.04
CA LYS A 264 -19.95 -13.83 2.28
C LYS A 264 -19.24 -14.22 0.98
N GLU A 265 -20.00 -14.59 -0.05
CA GLU A 265 -19.46 -15.05 -1.34
C GLU A 265 -18.93 -13.89 -2.20
N ILE A 266 -19.67 -12.79 -2.35
CA ILE A 266 -19.19 -11.61 -3.10
C ILE A 266 -17.96 -10.96 -2.44
N SER A 267 -17.83 -11.09 -1.12
CA SER A 267 -16.69 -10.60 -0.33
C SER A 267 -15.38 -11.38 -0.52
N THR A 268 -15.41 -12.57 -1.14
CA THR A 268 -14.22 -13.41 -1.35
C THR A 268 -13.14 -12.70 -2.19
N ILE A 269 -11.89 -13.16 -2.13
CA ILE A 269 -10.82 -12.60 -2.98
C ILE A 269 -11.02 -13.12 -4.40
N TYR A 270 -11.21 -12.21 -5.36
CA TYR A 270 -11.34 -12.56 -6.77
C TYR A 270 -10.08 -13.27 -7.30
N THR A 271 -10.30 -14.40 -7.96
CA THR A 271 -9.31 -15.18 -8.71
C THR A 271 -9.87 -15.48 -10.09
N PHE A 272 -9.22 -14.96 -11.13
CA PHE A 272 -9.53 -15.30 -12.51
C PHE A 272 -9.33 -16.81 -12.74
N LYS A 273 -10.23 -17.45 -13.49
CA LYS A 273 -10.06 -18.80 -14.05
C LYS A 273 -10.31 -18.73 -15.55
N LYS A 274 -9.48 -19.40 -16.35
CA LYS A 274 -9.67 -19.46 -17.82
C LYS A 274 -11.01 -20.11 -18.26
N SER A 275 -11.68 -20.84 -17.36
CA SER A 275 -12.98 -21.49 -17.57
C SER A 275 -14.20 -20.64 -17.16
N GLU A 276 -14.00 -19.45 -16.58
CA GLU A 276 -15.08 -18.60 -16.07
C GLU A 276 -14.93 -17.18 -16.67
N PRO A 277 -15.88 -16.67 -17.47
CA PRO A 277 -15.75 -15.38 -18.15
C PRO A 277 -16.07 -14.17 -17.24
N TYR A 278 -16.03 -14.35 -15.91
CA TYR A 278 -16.43 -13.33 -14.94
C TYR A 278 -15.25 -12.46 -14.50
N ASP A 279 -15.45 -11.14 -14.53
CA ASP A 279 -14.45 -10.13 -14.18
C ASP A 279 -14.51 -9.69 -12.71
N SER A 280 -15.58 -10.03 -11.97
CA SER A 280 -15.68 -9.82 -10.51
C SER A 280 -16.30 -11.01 -9.75
N THR A 281 -16.25 -10.95 -8.41
CA THR A 281 -16.94 -11.90 -7.52
C THR A 281 -18.44 -11.65 -7.41
N LEU A 282 -18.92 -10.43 -7.69
CA LEU A 282 -20.34 -10.07 -7.69
C LEU A 282 -20.99 -10.52 -9.02
N GLN A 283 -20.34 -10.26 -10.15
CA GLN A 283 -20.76 -10.74 -11.47
C GLN A 283 -20.94 -12.27 -11.47
N ARG A 284 -19.93 -13.01 -11.01
CA ARG A 284 -20.03 -14.48 -10.88
C ARG A 284 -21.19 -14.92 -9.99
N TYR A 285 -21.43 -14.21 -8.88
CA TYR A 285 -22.54 -14.57 -7.99
C TYR A 285 -23.89 -14.39 -8.70
N VAL A 286 -24.09 -13.28 -9.42
CA VAL A 286 -25.31 -13.02 -10.18
C VAL A 286 -25.49 -14.03 -11.32
N GLU A 287 -24.49 -14.21 -12.18
CA GLU A 287 -24.60 -15.05 -13.37
C GLU A 287 -24.71 -16.55 -13.02
N CYS A 288 -23.98 -17.05 -12.01
CA CYS A 288 -24.17 -18.44 -11.55
C CYS A 288 -25.54 -18.65 -10.88
N THR A 289 -25.98 -17.75 -9.99
CA THR A 289 -27.30 -17.88 -9.33
C THR A 289 -28.46 -17.80 -10.33
N TYR A 290 -28.26 -17.09 -11.45
CA TYR A 290 -29.24 -17.02 -12.55
C TYR A 290 -29.33 -18.32 -13.35
N LEU A 291 -28.20 -19.03 -13.56
CA LEU A 291 -28.15 -20.33 -14.23
C LEU A 291 -28.73 -21.47 -13.37
N ASP A 292 -28.63 -21.37 -12.05
CA ASP A 292 -29.24 -22.30 -11.08
C ASP A 292 -30.77 -22.10 -10.91
N SER A 293 -31.41 -21.16 -11.64
CA SER A 293 -32.85 -20.89 -11.53
C SER A 293 -33.70 -21.91 -12.31
N PRO A 294 -34.68 -22.58 -11.68
CA PRO A 294 -35.47 -23.65 -12.33
C PRO A 294 -36.32 -23.15 -13.50
N GLU A 295 -36.67 -21.86 -13.55
CA GLU A 295 -37.41 -21.27 -14.67
C GLU A 295 -36.65 -21.37 -16.00
N LYS A 296 -35.30 -21.51 -15.99
CA LYS A 296 -34.48 -21.54 -17.22
C LYS A 296 -33.84 -22.88 -17.58
N GLN A 297 -33.82 -23.86 -16.67
CA GLN A 297 -33.53 -25.24 -17.07
C GLN A 297 -34.56 -25.72 -18.11
N LEU A 298 -35.84 -25.37 -17.90
CA LEU A 298 -36.95 -25.65 -18.83
C LEU A 298 -36.80 -25.01 -20.23
N PHE A 299 -36.10 -23.88 -20.35
CA PHE A 299 -35.84 -23.25 -21.65
C PHE A 299 -34.66 -23.92 -22.37
N MET A 300 -33.60 -24.29 -21.64
CA MET A 300 -32.44 -24.97 -22.23
C MET A 300 -32.79 -26.39 -22.73
N GLU A 301 -33.61 -27.14 -21.97
CA GLU A 301 -34.15 -28.44 -22.43
C GLU A 301 -35.23 -28.28 -23.52
N GLY A 302 -35.71 -27.05 -23.78
CA GLY A 302 -36.70 -26.75 -24.80
C GLY A 302 -36.14 -26.49 -26.20
N GLU A 303 -34.87 -26.06 -26.31
CA GLU A 303 -34.24 -25.72 -27.61
C GLU A 303 -33.58 -26.91 -28.32
N ASP A 304 -33.12 -27.94 -27.59
CA ASP A 304 -32.61 -29.21 -28.16
C ASP A 304 -33.75 -30.15 -28.68
N GLY A 305 -34.99 -29.66 -28.75
CA GLY A 305 -36.23 -30.44 -28.85
C GLY A 305 -36.90 -30.56 -30.22
N LYS A 306 -36.23 -30.21 -31.33
CA LYS A 306 -36.60 -30.44 -32.75
C LYS A 306 -35.36 -30.20 -33.63
N GLU A 307 -35.13 -30.91 -34.74
CA GLU A 307 -36.02 -31.75 -35.56
C GLU A 307 -35.47 -33.16 -35.78
N VAL A 308 -36.37 -34.14 -36.01
CA VAL A 308 -36.05 -35.45 -36.60
C VAL A 308 -37.15 -35.82 -37.61
N VAL A 309 -36.87 -35.65 -38.90
CA VAL A 309 -37.22 -36.53 -40.03
C VAL A 309 -36.13 -36.39 -41.09
#